data_AF-A0A968P5Q3-F1
#
_entry.id   AF-A0A968P5Q3-F1
#
_cell.length_a   1.000
_cell.length_b   1.000
_cell.length_c   1.000
_cell.angle_alpha   90.00
_cell.angle_beta   90.00
_cell.angle_gamma   90.00
#
_symmetry.space_group_name_H-M   'P 1'
#
loop_
_entity.id
_entity.type
_entity.pdbx_description
1 polymer ?
#
loop_
_entity_poly.entity_id
_entity_poly.type
_entity_poly.pdbx_seq_one_letter_code
_entity_poly.pdbx_strand_id
1 'polypeptide(L)' 'MPGRAAVASIHRLHSELYGLPADPVLLGERAEKELIHELGHTYGLVHCPDPDCVMHASTYVEDIDLKTASFCSGCWGRVG' A
#
# COMPACT_ATOMS: atom_id res chain seq x y z
N MET A 1 9.22 9.96 -2.92
CA MET A 1 10.09 10.64 -3.91
C MET A 1 9.27 10.84 -5.17
N PRO A 2 9.22 12.02 -5.79
CA PRO A 2 8.43 12.22 -7.01
C PRO A 2 9.08 11.51 -8.20
N GLY A 3 8.28 10.84 -9.02
CA GLY A 3 8.74 10.06 -10.17
C GLY A 3 7.61 9.79 -11.15
N ARG A 4 7.92 9.50 -12.42
CA ARG A 4 6.92 9.25 -13.47
C ARG A 4 6.39 7.82 -13.51
N ALA A 5 6.98 6.92 -12.73
CA ALA A 5 6.66 5.51 -12.70
C ALA A 5 6.97 4.96 -11.31
N ALA A 6 6.27 3.89 -10.96
CA ALA A 6 6.57 3.05 -9.81
C ALA A 6 6.41 1.59 -10.19
N VAL A 7 6.96 0.69 -9.36
CA VAL A 7 6.94 -0.75 -9.58
C VAL A 7 6.55 -1.41 -8.27
N ALA A 8 5.56 -2.28 -8.30
CA ALA A 8 5.16 -3.11 -7.18
C ALA A 8 5.37 -4.60 -7.51
N SER A 9 5.63 -5.42 -6.49
CA SER A 9 5.71 -6.87 -6.61
C SER A 9 4.67 -7.52 -5.73
N ILE A 10 3.86 -8.41 -6.31
CA ILE A 10 2.86 -9.17 -5.55
C ILE A 10 3.44 -10.39 -4.84
N HIS A 11 4.69 -10.78 -5.12
CA HIS A 11 5.27 -12.03 -4.63
C HIS A 11 5.15 -12.16 -3.10
N ARG A 12 5.48 -11.09 -2.36
CA ARG A 12 5.44 -11.07 -0.89
C ARG A 12 4.05 -10.82 -0.29
N LEU A 13 3.03 -10.63 -1.12
CA LEU A 13 1.65 -10.42 -0.68
C LEU A 13 0.87 -11.73 -0.55
N HIS A 14 1.43 -12.83 -1.08
CA HIS A 14 0.88 -14.17 -0.98
C HIS A 14 0.91 -14.69 0.46
N SER A 15 -0.26 -14.99 1.01
CA SER A 15 -0.44 -15.59 2.35
C SER A 15 0.32 -16.91 2.52
N GLU A 16 0.52 -17.65 1.43
CA GLU A 16 1.24 -18.92 1.40
C GLU A 16 2.70 -18.79 1.86
N LEU A 17 3.34 -17.63 1.64
CA LEU A 17 4.71 -17.37 2.11
C LEU A 17 4.82 -17.24 3.63
N TYR A 18 3.68 -17.09 4.31
CA TYR A 18 3.58 -16.95 5.76
C TYR A 18 2.89 -18.15 6.41
N GLY A 19 2.77 -19.27 5.67
CA GLY A 19 2.18 -20.52 6.18
C GLY A 19 0.66 -20.53 6.26
N LEU A 20 0.00 -19.54 5.66
CA LEU A 20 -1.45 -19.46 5.59
C LEU A 20 -1.98 -20.01 4.24
N PRO A 21 -3.25 -20.44 4.17
CA PRO A 21 -3.86 -20.82 2.91
C PRO A 21 -3.86 -19.68 1.88
N ALA A 22 -3.87 -20.03 0.60
CA ALA A 22 -4.05 -19.08 -0.48
C ALA A 22 -5.38 -18.34 -0.30
N ASP A 23 -5.32 -17.01 -0.38
CA ASP A 23 -6.49 -16.14 -0.33
C ASP A 23 -6.41 -15.11 -1.46
N PRO A 24 -7.05 -15.39 -2.62
CA PRO A 24 -7.02 -14.49 -3.77
C PRO A 24 -7.68 -13.13 -3.50
N VAL A 25 -8.63 -13.06 -2.56
CA VAL A 25 -9.31 -11.82 -2.21
C VAL A 25 -8.34 -10.93 -1.43
N LEU A 26 -7.72 -11.48 -0.39
CA LEU A 26 -6.74 -10.76 0.42
C LEU A 26 -5.49 -10.37 -0.40
N LEU A 27 -5.06 -11.22 -1.33
CA LEU A 27 -4.00 -10.88 -2.29
C LEU A 27 -4.36 -9.65 -3.13
N GLY A 28 -5.61 -9.59 -3.62
CA GLY A 28 -6.13 -8.45 -4.36
C GLY A 28 -6.16 -7.17 -3.53
N GLU A 29 -6.64 -7.24 -2.29
CA GLU A 29 -6.69 -6.11 -1.36
C GLU A 29 -5.29 -5.58 -1.03
N ARG A 30 -4.33 -6.47 -0.75
CA ARG A 30 -2.93 -6.09 -0.52
C ARG A 30 -2.31 -5.45 -1.76
N ALA A 31 -2.56 -6.02 -2.94
CA ALA A 31 -2.04 -5.48 -4.19
C ALA A 31 -2.62 -4.09 -4.48
N GLU A 32 -3.91 -3.87 -4.27
CA GLU A 32 -4.56 -2.56 -4.40
C GLU A 32 -3.88 -1.52 -3.49
N LYS A 33 -3.70 -1.84 -2.20
CA LYS A 33 -3.08 -0.92 -1.23
C LYS A 33 -1.66 -0.54 -1.63
N GLU A 34 -0.82 -1.51 -2.01
CA GLU A 34 0.56 -1.24 -2.43
C GLU A 34 0.65 -0.50 -3.77
N LEU A 35 -0.23 -0.82 -4.74
CA LEU A 35 -0.27 -0.08 -6.00
C LEU A 35 -0.68 1.38 -5.79
N ILE A 36 -1.68 1.65 -4.94
CA ILE A 36 -2.08 3.02 -4.58
C ILE A 36 -0.97 3.73 -3.81
N HIS A 37 -0.27 3.05 -2.89
CA HIS A 37 0.87 3.61 -2.14
C HIS A 37 1.97 4.09 -3.09
N GLU A 38 2.39 3.22 -4.01
CA GLU A 38 3.43 3.51 -4.99
C GLU A 38 3.00 4.60 -5.99
N LEU A 39 1.73 4.59 -6.43
CA LEU A 39 1.17 5.70 -7.20
C LEU A 39 1.19 7.01 -6.41
N GLY A 40 0.88 7.00 -5.11
CA GLY A 40 0.99 8.16 -4.23
C GLY A 40 2.40 8.76 -4.23
N HIS A 41 3.43 7.92 -4.23
CA HIS A 41 4.81 8.39 -4.41
C HIS A 41 5.05 9.06 -5.78
N THR A 42 4.45 8.55 -6.87
CA THR A 42 4.53 9.22 -8.18
C THR A 42 3.91 10.61 -8.17
N TYR A 43 2.86 10.83 -7.36
CA TYR A 43 2.23 12.13 -7.10
C TYR A 43 2.99 13.02 -6.10
N GLY A 44 4.16 12.58 -5.62
CA GLY A 44 5.00 13.35 -4.70
C GLY A 44 4.65 13.20 -3.23
N LEU A 45 3.74 12.29 -2.86
CA LEU A 45 3.48 11.98 -1.46
C LEU A 45 4.70 11.28 -0.83
N VAL A 46 4.85 11.48 0.48
CA VAL A 46 5.79 10.76 1.34
C VAL A 46 5.02 9.89 2.32
N HIS A 47 5.73 9.02 3.05
CA HIS A 47 5.10 8.18 4.06
C HIS A 47 4.28 9.00 5.06
N CYS A 48 3.11 8.48 5.41
CA CYS A 48 2.17 9.10 6.34
C CYS A 48 2.27 8.42 7.72
N PRO A 49 2.29 9.17 8.83
CA PRO A 49 2.29 8.59 10.17
C PRO A 49 0.93 8.02 10.59
N ASP A 50 -0.13 8.32 9.84
CA ASP A 50 -1.48 7.79 10.06
C ASP A 50 -1.52 6.30 9.65
N PRO A 51 -1.76 5.37 10.60
CA PRO A 51 -1.73 3.93 10.32
C PRO A 51 -2.85 3.47 9.39
N ASP A 52 -3.96 4.22 9.29
CA ASP A 52 -5.09 3.85 8.43
C ASP A 52 -4.90 4.36 6.99
N CYS A 53 -3.96 5.28 6.76
CA CYS A 53 -3.69 5.86 5.46
C CYS A 53 -2.94 4.88 4.56
N VAL A 54 -3.32 4.79 3.28
CA VAL A 54 -2.61 3.97 2.28
C VAL A 54 -1.13 4.36 2.12
N MET A 55 -0.77 5.61 2.43
CA MET A 55 0.62 6.09 2.46
C MET A 55 1.38 5.71 3.74
N HIS A 56 0.80 4.98 4.68
CA HIS A 56 1.55 4.40 5.79
C HIS A 56 2.61 3.43 5.26
N ALA A 57 3.82 3.50 5.82
CA ALA A 57 4.90 2.62 5.43
C ALA A 57 4.63 1.21 5.96
N SER A 58 4.79 0.20 5.11
CA SER A 58 4.61 -1.20 5.48
C SER A 58 5.96 -1.92 5.44
N THR A 59 6.36 -2.52 6.56
CA THR A 59 7.58 -3.35 6.64
C THR A 59 7.22 -4.82 6.52
N TYR A 60 6.08 -5.21 7.12
CA TYR A 60 5.53 -6.55 7.10
C TYR A 60 4.19 -6.57 6.36
N VAL A 61 3.74 -7.76 5.95
CA VAL A 61 2.48 -7.91 5.20
C VAL A 61 1.27 -7.54 6.07
N GLU A 62 1.38 -7.75 7.38
CA GLU A 62 0.37 -7.40 8.36
C GLU A 62 0.17 -5.87 8.45
N ASP A 63 1.22 -5.07 8.21
CA ASP A 63 1.10 -3.60 8.14
C ASP A 63 0.22 -3.17 6.95
N ILE A 64 0.22 -3.95 5.87
CA ILE A 64 -0.63 -3.74 4.69
C ILE A 64 -2.07 -4.10 5.03
N ASP A 65 -2.29 -5.13 5.83
CA ASP A 65 -3.62 -5.56 6.25
C ASP A 65 -4.28 -4.51 7.16
N LEU A 66 -3.50 -3.85 8.01
CA LEU A 66 -3.97 -2.82 8.95
C LEU A 66 -4.40 -1.51 8.28
N LYS A 67 -3.70 -1.06 7.23
CA LYS A 67 -4.05 0.20 6.56
C LYS A 67 -5.25 0.05 5.61
N THR A 68 -5.94 1.14 5.33
CA THR A 68 -6.99 1.17 4.30
C THR A 68 -6.42 1.40 2.90
N ALA A 69 -7.21 1.16 1.85
CA ALA A 69 -6.88 1.55 0.49
C ALA A 69 -7.07 3.06 0.21
N SER A 70 -7.39 3.86 1.25
CA SER A 70 -7.73 5.28 1.11
C SER A 70 -6.62 6.18 1.62
N PHE A 71 -6.46 7.35 0.97
CA PHE A 71 -5.67 8.43 1.55
C PHE A 71 -6.40 9.04 2.75
N CYS A 72 -5.66 9.44 3.79
CA CYS A 72 -6.19 10.32 4.82
C CYS A 72 -6.46 11.73 4.24
N SER A 73 -7.21 12.57 4.95
CA SER A 73 -7.53 13.93 4.50
C SER A 73 -6.30 14.77 4.14
N GLY A 74 -5.21 14.61 4.90
CA GLY A 74 -3.94 15.31 4.65
C GLY A 74 -3.20 14.82 3.40
N CYS A 75 -3.30 13.53 3.06
CA CYS A 75 -2.73 13.01 1.82
C CYS A 75 -3.60 13.36 0.61
N TRP A 76 -4.93 13.25 0.75
CA TRP A 76 -5.88 13.68 -0.29
C TRP A 76 -5.67 15.13 -0.70
N GLY A 77 -5.49 16.05 0.24
CA GLY A 77 -5.24 17.47 -0.05
C GLY A 77 -3.89 17.76 -0.73
N ARG A 78 -3.02 16.76 -0.90
CA ARG A 78 -1.70 16.88 -1.57
C ARG A 78 -1.61 16.07 -2.87
N VAL A 79 -2.57 15.17 -3.12
CA VAL A 79 -2.68 14.47 -4.40
C VAL A 79 -3.35 15.43 -5.37
N GLY A 80 -2.55 16.04 -6.25
CA GLY A 80 -3.01 16.78 -7.43
C GLY A 80 -4.05 17.87 -7.15
#